data_AF-A0A0D8XND4-F1
#
_entry.id   AF-A0A0D8XND4-F1
#
_cell.length_a   1.000
_cell.length_b   1.000
_cell.length_c   1.000
_cell.angle_alpha   90.00
_cell.angle_beta   90.00
_cell.angle_gamma   90.00
#
_symmetry.space_group_name_H-M   'P 1'
#
loop_
_entity.id
_entity.type
_entity.pdbx_description
1 polymer ?
#
loop_
_entity_poly.entity_id
_entity_poly.type
_entity_poly.pdbx_seq_one_letter_code
_entity_poly.pdbx_strand_id
1 'polypeptide(L)'
;MYWRREDGEEGCSNCAFSFCRKCLPYRALLPQLANKPVRVCYQCHEKLNEEALRNQANNGTQITRISIGSTSPQQSPTSNIRSSSKNWWGDGLPHLR
;
A
#
# COMPACT_ATOMS: atom_id res chain seq x y z
N MET A 1 -10.85 -45.39 -4.63
CA MET A 1 -11.76 -44.23 -4.50
C MET A 1 -10.89 -42.99 -4.25
N TYR A 2 -10.51 -42.28 -5.31
CA TYR A 2 -9.75 -41.04 -5.17
C TYR A 2 -10.73 -39.93 -4.79
N TRP A 3 -10.72 -39.53 -3.52
CA TRP A 3 -11.46 -38.38 -3.05
C TRP A 3 -10.89 -37.12 -3.71
N ARG A 4 -11.58 -36.61 -4.73
CA ARG A 4 -11.32 -35.29 -5.31
C ARG A 4 -11.74 -34.22 -4.28
N ARG A 5 -10.90 -33.98 -3.28
CA ARG A 5 -11.03 -32.86 -2.33
C ARG A 5 -10.54 -31.59 -3.02
N GLU A 6 -11.37 -31.02 -3.89
CA GLU A 6 -10.99 -29.80 -4.64
C GLU A 6 -11.73 -28.52 -4.22
N ASP A 7 -12.53 -28.57 -3.16
CA ASP A 7 -13.08 -27.37 -2.53
C ASP A 7 -12.64 -27.32 -1.07
N GLY A 8 -11.35 -27.09 -0.86
CA GLY A 8 -10.80 -26.89 0.48
C GLY A 8 -11.38 -25.61 1.08
N GLU A 9 -12.14 -25.74 2.16
CA GLU A 9 -12.55 -24.61 2.97
C GLU A 9 -11.31 -23.99 3.61
N GLU A 10 -11.26 -22.66 3.61
CA GLU A 10 -10.17 -21.90 4.19
C GLU A 10 -10.75 -20.96 5.24
N GLY A 11 -10.09 -20.90 6.39
CA GLY A 11 -10.48 -20.00 7.46
C GLY A 11 -9.87 -18.61 7.28
N CYS A 12 -10.66 -17.57 7.55
CA CYS A 12 -10.11 -16.24 7.81
C CYS A 12 -9.34 -16.26 9.15
N SER A 13 -8.07 -15.89 9.14
CA SER A 13 -7.24 -15.91 10.35
C SER A 13 -7.60 -14.85 11.40
N ASN A 14 -8.46 -13.88 11.05
CA ASN A 14 -8.86 -12.81 11.96
C ASN A 14 -10.22 -13.09 12.66
N CYS A 15 -11.22 -13.56 11.91
CA CYS A 15 -12.57 -13.81 12.46
C CYS A 15 -12.93 -15.29 12.59
N ALA A 16 -12.02 -16.20 12.21
CA ALA A 16 -12.20 -17.65 12.27
C ALA A 16 -13.39 -18.22 11.47
N PHE A 17 -13.99 -17.44 10.58
CA PHE A 17 -15.03 -17.93 9.67
C PHE A 17 -14.43 -18.71 8.50
N SER A 18 -15.10 -19.80 8.13
CA SER A 18 -14.78 -20.62 6.98
C SER A 18 -15.38 -20.05 5.71
N PHE A 19 -14.59 -19.97 4.65
CA PHE A 19 -15.06 -19.58 3.33
C PHE A 19 -14.47 -20.50 2.26
N CYS A 20 -15.05 -20.45 1.07
CA CYS A 20 -14.48 -21.09 -0.11
C CYS A 20 -13.13 -20.45 -0.47
N ARG A 21 -12.20 -21.20 -1.09
CA ARG A 21 -10.90 -20.64 -1.54
C ARG A 21 -11.05 -19.38 -2.41
N LYS A 22 -12.06 -19.37 -3.28
CA LYS A 22 -12.36 -18.25 -4.19
C LYS A 22 -12.86 -17.01 -3.45
N CYS A 23 -13.45 -17.22 -2.27
CA CYS A 23 -14.06 -16.21 -1.43
C CYS A 23 -13.02 -15.50 -0.52
N LEU A 24 -11.79 -16.01 -0.45
CA LEU A 24 -10.67 -15.49 0.36
C LEU A 24 -9.49 -15.02 -0.52
N PRO A 25 -9.68 -14.05 -1.44
CA PRO A 25 -8.57 -13.57 -2.28
C PRO A 25 -7.58 -12.68 -1.50
N TYR A 26 -7.99 -12.12 -0.36
CA TYR A 26 -7.21 -11.12 0.37
C TYR A 26 -6.21 -11.77 1.32
N ARG A 27 -5.00 -11.19 1.37
CA ARG A 27 -3.95 -11.54 2.31
C ARG A 27 -3.49 -10.29 3.04
N ALA A 28 -3.39 -10.39 4.36
CA ALA A 28 -2.94 -9.31 5.22
C ALA A 28 -1.83 -9.79 6.16
N LEU A 29 -0.94 -8.88 6.53
CA LEU A 29 0.03 -9.11 7.60
C LEU A 29 -0.64 -8.79 8.93
N LEU A 30 -0.66 -9.78 9.83
CA LEU A 30 -1.12 -9.61 11.19
C LEU A 30 0.09 -9.72 12.11
N PRO A 31 0.82 -8.63 12.40
CA PRO A 31 2.04 -8.69 13.21
C PRO A 31 1.80 -9.29 14.61
N GLN A 32 0.58 -9.15 15.13
CA GLN A 32 0.14 -9.75 16.39
C GLN A 32 -0.01 -11.28 16.34
N LEU A 33 -0.30 -11.84 15.15
CA LEU A 33 -0.63 -13.25 14.98
C LEU A 33 0.50 -14.03 14.29
N ALA A 34 1.10 -13.47 13.24
CA ALA A 34 2.17 -14.08 12.49
C ALA A 34 2.98 -13.04 11.71
N ASN A 35 4.29 -13.23 11.63
CA ASN A 35 5.19 -12.47 10.74
C ASN A 35 5.04 -12.87 9.25
N LYS A 36 3.92 -13.50 8.87
CA LYS A 36 3.68 -14.01 7.50
C LYS A 36 2.31 -13.53 7.01
N PRO A 37 2.14 -13.21 5.71
CA PRO A 37 0.84 -12.87 5.18
C PRO A 37 -0.14 -14.04 5.34
N VAL A 38 -1.24 -13.79 6.02
CA VAL A 38 -2.32 -14.75 6.25
C VAL A 38 -3.56 -14.37 5.44
N ARG A 39 -4.43 -15.34 5.17
CA ARG A 39 -5.67 -15.08 4.43
C ARG A 39 -6.75 -14.52 5.33
N VAL A 40 -7.44 -13.50 4.82
CA VAL A 40 -8.50 -12.80 5.53
C VAL A 40 -9.68 -12.56 4.59
N CYS A 41 -10.88 -12.54 5.15
CA CYS A 41 -12.07 -12.14 4.38
C CYS A 41 -12.05 -10.64 4.10
N TYR A 42 -12.84 -10.20 3.12
CA TYR A 42 -12.94 -8.80 2.72
C TYR A 42 -13.19 -7.85 3.91
N GLN A 43 -14.15 -8.18 4.76
CA GLN A 43 -14.49 -7.35 5.92
C GLN A 43 -13.34 -7.20 6.92
N CYS A 44 -12.55 -8.26 7.10
CA CYS A 44 -11.37 -8.20 7.95
C CYS A 44 -10.25 -7.41 7.29
N HIS A 45 -10.11 -7.53 5.96
CA HIS A 45 -9.11 -6.78 5.20
C HIS A 45 -9.34 -5.26 5.32
N GLU A 46 -10.58 -4.77 5.17
CA GLU A 46 -10.89 -3.35 5.35
C GLU A 46 -10.54 -2.86 6.77
N LYS A 47 -10.99 -3.56 7.80
CA LYS A 47 -10.70 -3.20 9.20
C LYS A 47 -9.20 -3.15 9.49
N LEU A 48 -8.45 -4.13 8.98
CA LEU A 48 -6.99 -4.17 9.15
C LEU A 48 -6.29 -3.04 8.41
N ASN A 49 -6.79 -2.65 7.24
CA ASN A 49 -6.26 -1.52 6.50
C ASN A 49 -6.52 -0.19 7.23
N GLU A 50 -7.72 0.01 7.75
CA GLU A 50 -8.07 1.17 8.59
C GLU A 50 -7.17 1.26 9.84
N GLU A 51 -6.95 0.13 10.51
CA GLU A 51 -6.09 0.06 11.68
C GLU A 51 -4.61 0.28 11.33
N ALA A 52 -4.15 -0.24 10.18
CA ALA A 52 -2.81 0.03 9.67
C ALA A 52 -2.60 1.52 9.38
N LEU A 53 -3.58 2.21 8.79
CA LEU A 53 -3.54 3.66 8.57
C LEU A 53 -3.50 4.44 9.89
N ARG A 54 -4.32 4.06 10.88
CA ARG A 54 -4.29 4.68 12.22
C ARG A 54 -2.93 4.50 12.90
N ASN A 55 -2.35 3.31 12.79
CA ASN A 55 -1.03 3.03 13.36
C ASN A 55 0.08 3.78 12.61
N GLN A 56 -0.05 4.00 11.29
CA GLN A 56 0.88 4.82 10.51
C GLN A 56 0.82 6.30 10.91
N ALA A 57 -0.36 6.83 11.22
CA ALA A 57 -0.52 8.20 11.73
C ALA A 57 0.19 8.38 13.09
N ASN A 58 0.16 7.35 13.94
CA ASN A 58 0.85 7.39 15.24
C ASN A 58 2.37 7.18 15.13
N ASN A 59 2.85 6.47 14.10
CA ASN A 59 4.28 6.22 13.86
C ASN A 59 4.97 7.33 13.02
N GLY A 60 4.32 8.48 12.84
CA GLY A 60 5.00 9.72 12.48
C GLY A 60 5.64 9.73 11.10
N THR A 61 4.99 9.23 10.05
CA THR A 61 5.37 9.65 8.70
C THR A 61 4.66 10.96 8.40
N GLN A 62 5.30 12.08 8.76
CA GLN A 62 4.85 13.41 8.38
C GLN A 62 4.91 13.52 6.85
N ILE A 63 3.78 13.25 6.17
CA ILE A 63 3.62 13.59 4.77
C ILE A 63 3.51 15.11 4.73
N THR A 64 4.63 15.78 4.46
CA THR A 64 4.70 17.22 4.19
C THR A 64 3.74 17.49 3.04
N ARG A 65 2.57 18.06 3.35
CA ARG A 65 1.62 18.50 2.32
C ARG A 65 2.32 19.62 1.56
N ILE A 66 2.81 19.31 0.37
CA ILE A 66 3.33 20.32 -0.54
C ILE A 66 2.11 21.11 -1.01
N SER A 67 1.88 22.28 -0.40
CA SER A 67 0.90 23.24 -0.86
C SER A 67 1.40 23.84 -2.18
N ILE A 68 1.00 23.23 -3.29
CA ILE A 68 1.19 23.82 -4.62
C ILE A 68 0.18 24.96 -4.73
N GLY A 69 0.60 26.15 -4.30
CA GLY A 69 -0.15 27.39 -4.45
C GLY A 69 -0.22 27.77 -5.92
N SER A 70 -1.43 27.80 -6.46
CA SER A 70 -1.73 28.38 -7.76
C SER A 70 -1.86 29.90 -7.64
N THR A 71 -0.78 30.67 -7.77
CA THR A 71 -0.84 32.10 -8.16
C THR A 71 0.47 32.57 -8.82
N SER A 72 0.30 33.36 -9.87
CA SER A 72 1.29 33.82 -10.89
C SER A 72 2.40 34.78 -10.38
N PRO A 73 3.41 35.13 -11.22
CA PRO A 73 4.77 35.50 -10.80
C PRO A 73 5.06 37.02 -10.70
N GLN A 74 5.82 37.46 -9.68
CA GLN A 74 6.48 38.77 -9.72
C GLN A 74 7.79 38.87 -8.89
N GLN A 75 8.93 38.73 -9.58
CA GLN A 75 10.17 39.55 -9.56
C GLN A 75 11.07 39.66 -8.29
N SER A 76 12.16 38.84 -8.28
CA SER A 76 13.63 39.12 -8.08
C SER A 76 14.22 39.98 -6.92
N PRO A 77 15.53 39.86 -6.52
CA PRO A 77 16.64 39.00 -6.99
C PRO A 77 17.56 38.31 -5.92
N THR A 78 18.43 37.40 -6.41
CA THR A 78 19.76 37.00 -5.88
C THR A 78 19.88 35.84 -4.87
N SER A 79 20.08 34.62 -5.37
CA SER A 79 21.42 33.97 -5.37
C SER A 79 21.34 32.62 -6.09
N ASN A 80 22.35 32.38 -6.94
CA ASN A 80 22.39 31.30 -7.92
C ASN A 80 22.52 29.92 -7.25
N ILE A 81 21.46 29.13 -7.26
CA ILE A 81 21.58 27.67 -7.27
C ILE A 81 20.81 27.17 -8.50
N ARG A 82 21.55 26.80 -9.54
CA ARG A 82 21.03 26.17 -10.76
C ARG A 82 20.59 24.73 -10.41
N SER A 83 19.49 24.58 -9.69
CA SER A 83 18.83 23.28 -9.53
C SER A 83 17.96 23.03 -10.74
N SER A 84 18.59 22.46 -11.78
CA SER A 84 17.91 21.76 -12.86
C SER A 84 16.96 20.74 -12.20
N SER A 85 15.67 20.95 -12.38
CA SER A 85 14.60 20.09 -11.91
C SER A 85 14.73 18.73 -12.56
N LYS A 86 15.48 17.82 -11.93
CA LYS A 86 15.48 16.41 -12.26
C LYS A 86 14.19 15.81 -11.70
N ASN A 87 13.23 15.62 -12.58
CA ASN A 87 12.11 14.72 -12.36
C ASN A 87 12.63 13.34 -11.91
N TRP A 88 11.92 12.71 -10.96
CA TRP A 88 12.38 11.53 -10.21
C TRP A 88 12.44 10.22 -11.03
N TRP A 89 12.04 10.30 -12.29
CA TRP A 89 12.17 9.26 -13.30
C TRP A 89 13.23 9.79 -14.26
N GLY A 90 14.50 9.58 -13.93
CA GLY A 90 15.60 10.08 -14.76
C GLY A 90 15.42 9.68 -16.22
N ASP A 91 15.78 10.57 -17.14
CA ASP A 91 15.87 10.28 -18.56
C ASP A 91 16.93 9.19 -18.79
N GLY A 92 16.48 7.97 -19.00
CA GLY A 92 17.32 6.80 -19.18
C GLY A 92 16.57 5.59 -19.75
N LEU A 93 15.66 5.84 -20.70
CA LEU A 93 15.14 4.76 -21.56
C LEU A 93 16.15 4.54 -22.69
N PRO A 94 16.75 3.33 -22.83
CA PRO A 94 17.62 3.05 -23.96
C PRO A 94 16.77 3.07 -25.23
N HIS A 95 17.10 3.99 -26.15
CA HIS A 95 16.60 3.92 -27.52
C HIS A 95 17.22 2.67 -28.17
N LEU A 96 16.39 1.64 -28.31
CA LEU A 96 16.69 0.49 -29.15
C LEU A 96 16.85 1.01 -30.59
N ARG A 97 18.04 0.85 -31.15
CA ARG A 97 18.37 1.23 -32.53
C ARG A 97 18.15 0.05 -33.47
#